data_AF-A0A349X3N3-F1
#
_entry.id   AF-A0A349X3N3-F1
#
_cell.length_a   1.000
_cell.length_b   1.000
_cell.length_c   1.000
_cell.angle_alpha   90.00
_cell.angle_beta   90.00
_cell.angle_gamma   90.00
#
_symmetry.space_group_name_H-M   'P 1'
#
loop_
_entity.id
_entity.type
_entity.pdbx_description
1 polymer ?
#
loop_
_entity_poly.entity_id
_entity_poly.type
_entity_poly.pdbx_seq_one_letter_code
_entity_poly.pdbx_strand_id
1 'polypeptide(L)'
;MPKKRIGELAIKFNTDIDEAIKIAKAKLPPEFISGRGNNLWITEEGVELLSESYLIEEITPRHYVGKVLKQCPNKRYDYVYSKEIKKRVPVLMPQKLIGKMEGKTITFEAIESISGTSYRYARRG
;
A
#
# COMPACT_ATOMS: atom_id res chain seq x y z
N MET A 1 -22.52 -5.73 19.54
CA MET A 1 -21.66 -4.93 18.63
C MET A 1 -20.37 -5.68 18.39
N PRO A 2 -20.07 -6.06 17.13
CA PRO A 2 -18.77 -6.61 16.77
C PRO A 2 -17.64 -5.60 17.07
N LYS A 3 -16.51 -6.12 17.54
CA LYS A 3 -15.30 -5.35 17.88
C LYS A 3 -14.08 -6.04 17.30
N LYS A 4 -13.06 -5.27 16.93
CA LYS A 4 -11.76 -5.76 16.45
C LYS A 4 -10.66 -5.37 17.42
N ARG A 5 -9.67 -6.24 17.56
CA ARG A 5 -8.56 -5.99 18.48
C ARG A 5 -7.56 -5.03 17.83
N ILE A 6 -6.98 -4.12 18.62
CA ILE A 6 -6.01 -3.15 18.11
C ILE A 6 -4.81 -3.83 17.44
N GLY A 7 -4.38 -5.00 17.92
CA GLY A 7 -3.30 -5.77 17.30
C GLY A 7 -3.67 -6.31 15.91
N GLU A 8 -4.92 -6.72 15.71
CA GLU A 8 -5.40 -7.14 14.38
C GLU A 8 -5.47 -5.95 13.42
N LEU A 9 -5.87 -4.79 13.93
CA LEU A 9 -5.88 -3.54 13.18
C LEU A 9 -4.45 -3.11 12.85
N ALA A 10 -3.51 -3.18 13.79
CA ALA A 10 -2.11 -2.87 13.58
C ALA A 10 -1.47 -3.75 12.48
N ILE A 11 -1.74 -5.06 12.50
CA ILE A 11 -1.32 -5.99 11.44
C ILE A 11 -2.00 -5.64 10.11
N LYS A 12 -3.31 -5.41 10.11
CA LYS A 12 -4.08 -5.08 8.91
C LYS A 12 -3.61 -3.77 8.26
N PHE A 13 -3.19 -2.81 9.07
CA PHE A 13 -2.78 -1.48 8.67
C PHE A 13 -1.26 -1.30 8.63
N ASN A 14 -0.50 -2.38 8.79
CA ASN A 14 0.97 -2.41 8.76
C ASN A 14 1.63 -1.31 9.63
N THR A 15 1.10 -1.09 10.84
CA THR A 15 1.60 -0.10 11.79
C THR A 15 2.01 -0.78 13.09
N ASP A 16 2.84 -0.11 13.88
CA ASP A 16 3.20 -0.58 15.21
C ASP A 16 2.00 -0.50 16.17
N ILE A 17 1.93 -1.41 17.15
CA ILE A 17 0.82 -1.47 18.10
C ILE A 17 0.74 -0.19 18.95
N ASP A 18 1.89 0.34 19.38
CA ASP A 18 1.92 1.54 20.22
C ASP A 18 1.47 2.77 19.42
N GLU A 19 1.85 2.83 18.14
CA GLU A 19 1.42 3.87 17.20
C GLU A 19 -0.09 3.75 16.91
N ALA A 20 -0.60 2.55 16.66
CA ALA A 20 -2.03 2.30 16.48
C ALA A 20 -2.85 2.72 17.71
N ILE A 21 -2.36 2.44 18.92
CA ILE A 21 -3.02 2.87 20.17
C ILE A 21 -3.04 4.40 20.28
N LYS A 22 -1.94 5.06 19.94
CA LYS A 22 -1.84 6.53 19.96
C LYS A 22 -2.83 7.16 18.98
N ILE A 23 -2.89 6.63 17.76
CA ILE A 23 -3.80 7.09 16.70
C ILE A 23 -5.26 6.87 17.11
N ALA A 24 -5.59 5.67 17.61
CA ALA A 24 -6.94 5.35 18.05
C ALA A 24 -7.42 6.32 19.13
N LYS A 25 -6.60 6.57 20.16
CA LYS A 25 -6.96 7.53 21.24
C LYS A 25 -7.02 8.98 20.79
N ALA A 26 -6.25 9.37 19.78
CA ALA A 26 -6.24 10.74 19.28
C ALA A 26 -7.44 11.03 18.36
N LYS A 27 -7.91 10.02 17.61
CA LYS A 27 -8.92 10.18 16.56
C LYS A 27 -10.29 9.68 16.92
N LEU A 28 -10.38 8.69 17.80
CA LEU A 28 -11.66 8.12 18.19
C LEU A 28 -12.11 8.66 19.54
N PRO A 29 -13.40 9.00 19.64
CA PRO A 29 -14.03 9.22 20.93
C PRO A 29 -13.92 7.99 21.85
N PRO A 30 -13.87 8.18 23.19
CA PRO A 30 -13.69 7.09 24.16
C PRO A 30 -14.74 5.99 24.08
N GLU A 31 -15.95 6.29 23.63
CA GLU A 31 -17.07 5.33 23.51
C GLU A 31 -16.81 4.22 22.48
N PHE A 32 -15.97 4.48 21.47
CA PHE A 32 -15.58 3.49 20.46
C PHE A 32 -14.39 2.62 20.90
N ILE A 33 -13.77 2.95 22.04
CA ILE A 33 -12.58 2.31 22.58
C ILE A 33 -12.94 1.56 23.86
N SER A 34 -12.53 0.30 23.97
CA SER A 34 -12.65 -0.46 25.21
C SER A 34 -11.39 -1.27 25.50
N GLY A 35 -11.11 -1.54 26.78
CA GLY A 35 -9.89 -2.23 27.20
C GLY A 35 -8.70 -1.29 27.43
N ARG A 36 -7.50 -1.87 27.57
CA ARG A 36 -6.26 -1.14 27.91
C ARG A 36 -5.04 -1.76 27.23
N GLY A 37 -4.08 -0.91 26.84
CA GLY A 37 -2.81 -1.33 26.22
C GLY A 37 -3.03 -2.20 24.97
N ASN A 38 -2.32 -3.32 24.88
CA ASN A 38 -2.40 -4.26 23.75
C ASN A 38 -3.72 -5.06 23.69
N ASN A 39 -4.54 -4.94 24.74
CA ASN A 39 -5.88 -5.53 24.82
C ASN A 39 -6.97 -4.49 24.54
N LEU A 40 -6.65 -3.48 23.74
CA LEU A 40 -7.60 -2.47 23.30
C LEU A 40 -8.47 -3.01 22.15
N TRP A 41 -9.76 -2.70 22.21
CA TRP A 41 -10.79 -3.13 21.29
C TRP A 41 -11.48 -1.92 20.70
N ILE A 42 -11.66 -1.93 19.39
CA ILE A 42 -12.33 -0.88 18.64
C ILE A 42 -13.60 -1.45 18.03
N THR A 43 -14.72 -0.77 18.22
CA THR A 43 -16.00 -1.07 17.56
C THR A 43 -15.92 -0.92 16.04
N GLU A 44 -16.74 -1.62 15.27
CA GLU A 44 -16.71 -1.51 13.79
C GLU A 44 -16.88 -0.07 13.28
N GLU A 45 -17.80 0.71 13.84
CA GLU A 45 -17.98 2.13 13.48
C GLU A 45 -16.70 2.95 13.71
N GLY A 46 -15.98 2.69 14.81
CA GLY A 46 -14.68 3.31 15.08
C GLY A 46 -13.59 2.84 14.11
N VAL A 47 -13.65 1.60 13.63
CA VAL A 47 -12.72 1.10 12.60
C VAL A 47 -12.98 1.78 11.26
N GLU A 48 -14.25 2.00 10.91
CA GLU A 48 -14.65 2.75 9.72
C GLU A 48 -14.14 4.20 9.80
N LEU A 49 -14.38 4.88 10.92
CA LEU A 49 -13.85 6.23 11.17
C LEU A 49 -12.32 6.28 11.06
N LEU A 50 -11.60 5.30 11.62
CA LEU A 50 -10.14 5.22 11.48
C LEU A 50 -9.70 5.00 10.02
N SER A 51 -10.45 4.20 9.26
CA SER A 51 -10.17 3.95 7.85
C SER A 51 -10.48 5.15 6.94
N GLU A 52 -11.51 5.93 7.25
CA GLU A 52 -11.89 7.14 6.52
C GLU A 52 -10.99 8.34 6.86
N SER A 53 -10.45 8.41 8.07
CA SER A 53 -9.69 9.56 8.57
C SER A 53 -8.27 9.69 7.98
N TYR A 54 -7.94 9.01 6.88
CA TYR A 54 -6.68 9.19 6.13
C TYR A 54 -5.39 9.17 6.98
N LEU A 55 -5.30 8.36 8.05
CA LEU A 55 -4.04 8.19 8.81
C LEU A 55 -3.34 6.87 8.56
N ILE A 56 -3.38 6.43 7.31
CA ILE A 56 -2.40 5.50 6.77
C ILE A 56 -2.00 6.10 5.44
N GLU A 57 -0.88 6.82 5.40
CA GLU A 57 -0.27 7.29 4.15
C GLU A 57 0.26 6.13 3.27
N GLU A 58 -0.13 4.89 3.54
CA GLU A 58 0.48 3.69 2.98
C GLU A 58 -0.54 2.58 2.60
N ILE A 59 -1.75 2.90 2.12
CA ILE A 59 -2.65 1.88 1.51
C ILE A 59 -3.37 2.42 0.26
N THR A 60 -2.67 3.19 -0.56
CA THR A 60 -3.03 3.21 -1.99
C THR A 60 -1.74 2.98 -2.74
N PRO A 61 -1.61 1.88 -3.50
CA PRO A 61 -0.45 1.71 -4.35
C PRO A 61 -0.33 2.96 -5.20
N ARG A 62 0.77 3.70 -5.08
CA ARG A 62 0.97 4.89 -5.91
C ARG A 62 1.08 4.41 -7.34
N HIS A 63 0.08 4.75 -8.14
CA HIS A 63 0.04 4.40 -9.55
C HIS A 63 0.85 5.42 -10.32
N TYR A 64 1.85 4.94 -11.03
CA TYR A 64 2.68 5.72 -11.92
C TYR A 64 2.38 5.36 -13.36
N VAL A 65 2.67 6.30 -14.25
CA VAL A 65 2.64 6.07 -15.69
C VAL A 65 4.06 6.19 -16.23
N GLY A 66 4.46 5.25 -17.08
CA GLY A 66 5.81 5.25 -17.65
C GLY A 66 5.91 4.54 -18.98
N LYS A 67 6.94 4.90 -19.75
CA LYS A 67 7.24 4.29 -21.04
C LYS A 67 8.17 3.10 -20.83
N VAL A 68 7.78 1.94 -21.34
CA VAL A 68 8.62 0.74 -21.35
C VAL A 68 9.77 0.96 -22.32
N LEU A 69 10.98 0.73 -21.84
CA LEU A 69 12.22 0.95 -22.59
C LEU A 69 12.74 -0.32 -23.25
N LYS A 70 12.90 -1.40 -22.47
CA LYS A 70 13.39 -2.71 -22.91
C LYS A 70 13.22 -3.75 -21.80
N GLN A 71 13.36 -5.03 -22.14
CA GLN A 71 13.39 -6.11 -21.15
C GLN A 71 14.63 -6.02 -20.24
N CYS A 72 14.48 -6.38 -18.96
CA CYS A 72 15.58 -6.50 -18.01
C CYS A 72 16.37 -7.81 -18.22
N PRO A 73 17.60 -7.94 -17.67
CA PRO A 73 18.31 -9.22 -17.64
C PRO A 73 17.47 -10.34 -16.98
N ASN A 74 16.74 -10.01 -15.91
CA ASN A 74 15.68 -10.87 -15.40
C ASN A 74 14.43 -10.70 -16.27
N LYS A 75 14.14 -11.71 -17.10
CA LYS A 75 13.05 -11.70 -18.07
C LYS A 75 11.66 -11.45 -17.48
N ARG A 76 11.46 -11.57 -16.16
CA ARG A 76 10.18 -11.25 -15.50
C ARG A 76 9.89 -9.75 -15.43
N TYR A 77 10.89 -8.91 -15.70
CA TYR A 77 10.81 -7.46 -15.55
C TYR A 77 11.12 -6.74 -16.85
N ASP A 78 10.44 -5.62 -17.07
CA ASP A 78 10.79 -4.66 -18.11
C ASP A 78 11.26 -3.36 -17.44
N TYR A 79 12.24 -2.69 -18.04
CA TYR A 79 12.66 -1.36 -17.61
C TYR A 79 11.65 -0.32 -18.06
N VAL A 80 11.20 0.51 -17.14
CA VAL A 80 10.22 1.56 -17.40
C VAL A 80 10.79 2.89 -16.95
N TYR A 81 10.69 3.91 -17.79
CA TYR A 81 11.01 5.28 -17.41
C TYR A 81 9.74 6.01 -16.98
N SER A 82 9.70 6.46 -15.74
CA SER A 82 8.66 7.35 -15.23
C SER A 82 9.21 8.77 -15.10
N LYS A 83 8.49 9.73 -15.68
CA LYS A 83 8.81 11.16 -15.54
C LYS A 83 8.60 11.63 -14.09
N GLU A 84 7.63 11.04 -13.39
CA GLU A 84 7.31 11.36 -12.00
C GLU A 84 8.42 10.88 -11.05
N ILE A 85 8.90 9.65 -11.24
CA ILE A 85 10.02 9.09 -10.45
C ILE A 85 11.37 9.66 -10.90
N LYS A 86 11.43 10.26 -12.10
CA LYS A 86 12.65 10.78 -12.77
C LYS A 86 13.76 9.74 -12.93
N LYS A 87 13.40 8.45 -12.93
CA LYS A 87 14.33 7.33 -13.00
C LYS A 87 13.76 6.20 -13.86
N ARG A 88 14.67 5.34 -14.30
CA ARG A 88 14.34 4.04 -14.87
C ARG A 88 14.20 3.02 -13.75
N VAL A 89 13.04 2.39 -13.65
CA VAL A 89 12.73 1.38 -12.64
C VAL A 89 12.42 0.03 -13.28
N PRO A 90 12.82 -1.10 -12.68
CA PRO A 90 12.37 -2.42 -13.12
C PRO A 90 10.93 -2.65 -12.66
N VAL A 91 10.04 -2.99 -13.58
CA VAL A 91 8.62 -3.26 -13.29
C VAL A 91 8.32 -4.72 -13.57
N LEU A 92 7.71 -5.41 -12.59
CA LEU A 92 7.28 -6.80 -12.74
C LEU A 92 6.11 -6.86 -13.74
N MET A 93 6.29 -7.62 -14.82
CA MET A 93 5.32 -7.71 -15.90
C MET A 93 4.54 -9.04 -15.85
N PRO A 94 3.26 -9.06 -16.28
CA PRO A 94 2.52 -10.30 -16.47
C PRO A 94 3.16 -11.13 -17.59
N GLN A 95 3.24 -12.45 -17.42
CA GLN A 95 3.91 -13.35 -18.37
C GLN A 95 3.50 -13.14 -19.84
N LYS A 96 2.20 -12.86 -20.08
CA LYS A 96 1.67 -12.67 -21.43
C LYS A 96 2.19 -11.40 -22.13
N LEU A 97 2.65 -10.42 -21.36
CA LEU A 97 3.03 -9.07 -21.81
C LEU A 97 4.54 -8.80 -21.78
N ILE A 98 5.32 -9.61 -21.06
CA ILE A 98 6.78 -9.51 -20.99
C ILE A 98 7.39 -9.34 -22.38
N GLY A 99 8.21 -8.30 -22.59
CA GLY A 99 8.91 -8.05 -23.84
C GLY A 99 8.02 -7.61 -25.04
N LYS A 100 6.70 -7.52 -24.86
CA LYS A 100 5.74 -7.09 -25.91
C LYS A 100 5.27 -5.64 -25.76
N MET A 101 5.71 -5.00 -24.68
CA MET A 101 5.28 -3.66 -24.31
C MET A 101 6.36 -2.61 -24.58
N GLU A 102 7.50 -2.99 -25.18
CA GLU A 102 8.58 -2.05 -25.53
C GLU A 102 8.06 -0.86 -26.34
N GLY A 103 8.45 0.35 -25.93
CA GLY A 103 7.99 1.61 -26.51
C GLY A 103 6.59 2.05 -26.07
N LYS A 104 5.79 1.20 -25.43
CA LYS A 104 4.42 1.53 -24.99
C LYS A 104 4.42 2.18 -23.60
N THR A 105 3.37 2.94 -23.33
CA THR A 105 3.11 3.50 -22.01
C THR A 105 2.27 2.51 -21.20
N ILE A 106 2.70 2.23 -19.98
CA ILE A 106 1.99 1.35 -19.04
C ILE A 106 1.73 2.08 -17.72
N THR A 107 0.71 1.61 -17.01
CA THR A 107 0.45 1.97 -15.63
C THR A 107 1.04 0.90 -14.73
N PHE A 108 1.66 1.31 -13.62
CA PHE A 108 2.27 0.40 -12.68
C PHE A 108 2.18 0.98 -11.27
N GLU A 109 2.12 0.09 -10.28
CA GLU A 109 2.02 0.44 -8.87
C GLU A 109 3.39 0.32 -8.18
N ALA A 110 3.67 1.22 -7.23
CA ALA A 110 4.71 1.02 -6.24
C ALA A 110 4.15 0.26 -5.03
N ILE A 111 4.90 -0.75 -4.62
CA ILE A 111 4.70 -1.52 -3.39
C ILE A 111 5.90 -1.21 -2.51
N GLU A 112 5.69 -0.35 -1.53
CA GLU A 112 6.70 0.08 -0.56
C GLU A 112 6.76 -0.93 0.60
N SER A 113 7.99 -1.18 1.08
CA SER A 113 8.27 -2.09 2.18
C SER A 113 9.51 -1.63 2.93
N ILE A 114 9.75 -2.15 4.13
CA ILE A 114 10.93 -1.79 4.95
C ILE A 114 12.25 -2.02 4.20
N SER A 115 12.31 -2.99 3.28
CA SER A 115 13.50 -3.31 2.50
C SER A 115 13.62 -2.50 1.19
N GLY A 116 12.63 -1.68 0.85
CA GLY A 116 12.61 -0.80 -0.31
C GLY A 116 11.32 -0.86 -1.13
N THR A 117 11.34 -0.19 -2.28
CA THR A 117 10.19 -0.08 -3.19
C THR A 117 10.32 -1.06 -4.35
N SER A 118 9.27 -1.86 -4.55
CA SER A 118 9.12 -2.71 -5.73
C SER A 118 8.01 -2.18 -6.63
N TYR A 119 8.08 -2.47 -7.93
CA TYR A 119 7.11 -1.97 -8.90
C TYR A 119 6.45 -3.12 -9.67
N ARG A 120 5.13 -3.03 -9.85
CA ARG A 120 4.34 -4.07 -10.52
C ARG A 120 3.39 -3.47 -11.54
N TYR A 121 3.24 -4.13 -12.68
CA TYR A 121 2.25 -3.74 -13.69
C TYR A 121 0.84 -3.68 -13.09
N ALA A 122 0.16 -2.56 -13.33
CA ALA A 122 -1.23 -2.35 -12.95
C ALA A 122 -2.09 -2.26 -14.22
N ARG A 123 -3.09 -3.13 -14.34
CA ARG A 123 -4.03 -3.07 -15.46
C ARG A 123 -5.02 -1.95 -15.17
N ARG A 124 -5.10 -0.94 -16.05
CA ARG A 124 -6.29 -0.08 -16.08
C ARG A 124 -7.49 -0.95 -16.41
N GLY A 125 -8.45 -1.01 -15.49
CA GLY A 125 -9.79 -1.56 -15.73
C GLY A 125 -10.51 -0.76 -16.79
#